data_AF-A0A7S0V3F1-F1
#
_entry.id   AF-A0A7S0V3F1-F1
#
_cell.length_a   1.000
_cell.length_b   1.000
_cell.length_c   1.000
_cell.angle_alpha   90.00
_cell.angle_beta   90.00
_cell.angle_gamma   90.00
#
_symmetry.space_group_name_H-M   'P 1'
#
loop_
_entity.id
_entity.type
_entity.pdbx_description
1 polymer ?
#
loop_
_entity_poly.entity_id
_entity_poly.type
_entity_poly.pdbx_seq_one_letter_code
_entity_poly.pdbx_strand_id
1 'polypeptide(L)'
;GCGVYEWPTGDSYAGEWRKGVRHGVGMLQCGDGSVFQGQWSGDKKHGLGVEANAVGETFVGVWDQGSRVGVGVSTLSNGEKRCIDNTGEEERFAGWYPHEDRVLAARFSGVIHDGNQKAKAAVQAASVAQA
;
A
#
# COMPACT_ATOMS: atom_id res chain seq x y z
N GLY A 1 4.77 17.44 -5.60
CA GLY A 1 4.66 17.00 -7.00
C GLY A 1 4.79 15.50 -7.06
N CYS A 2 4.58 14.88 -8.23
CA CYS A 2 4.81 13.45 -8.42
C CYS A 2 6.25 13.20 -8.91
N GLY A 3 6.84 12.07 -8.54
CA GLY A 3 8.20 11.73 -8.96
C GLY A 3 8.60 10.32 -8.54
N VAL A 4 9.69 9.85 -9.15
CA VAL A 4 10.33 8.56 -8.83
C VAL A 4 11.65 8.83 -8.12
N TYR A 5 11.93 8.04 -7.09
CA TYR A 5 13.23 8.00 -6.45
C TYR A 5 13.67 6.55 -6.29
N GLU A 6 14.91 6.27 -6.68
CA GLU A 6 15.54 4.96 -6.55
C GLU A 6 16.69 5.07 -5.57
N TRP A 7 16.70 4.21 -4.56
CA TRP A 7 17.77 4.13 -3.59
C TRP A 7 18.84 3.14 -4.06
N PRO A 8 20.12 3.36 -3.72
CA PRO A 8 21.19 2.38 -3.99
C PRO A 8 20.98 1.02 -3.31
N THR A 9 20.09 0.94 -2.31
CA THR A 9 19.67 -0.30 -1.64
C THR A 9 18.83 -1.20 -2.53
N GLY A 10 18.34 -0.70 -3.67
CA GLY A 10 17.39 -1.40 -4.54
C GLY A 10 15.94 -1.04 -4.26
N ASP A 11 15.67 -0.21 -3.24
CA ASP A 11 14.33 0.33 -3.00
C ASP A 11 13.98 1.35 -4.09
N SER A 12 12.71 1.47 -4.44
CA SER A 12 12.20 2.52 -5.32
C SER A 12 10.84 3.01 -4.85
N TYR A 13 10.61 4.31 -4.99
CA TYR A 13 9.33 4.93 -4.66
C TYR A 13 8.84 5.73 -5.86
N ALA A 14 7.61 5.48 -6.26
CA ALA A 14 6.91 6.23 -7.28
C ALA A 14 5.61 6.78 -6.69
N GLY A 15 5.47 8.10 -6.66
CA GLY A 15 4.27 8.72 -6.12
C GLY A 15 4.43 10.20 -5.82
N GLU A 16 3.61 10.67 -4.90
CA GLU A 16 3.58 12.06 -4.49
C GLU A 16 4.66 12.38 -3.45
N TRP A 17 5.18 13.61 -3.57
CA TRP A 17 6.21 14.20 -2.74
C TRP A 17 5.79 15.59 -2.30
N ARG A 18 6.10 15.92 -1.04
CA ARG A 18 5.89 17.25 -0.47
C ARG A 18 7.10 17.64 0.35
N LYS A 19 7.77 18.74 0.02
CA LYS A 19 8.97 19.24 0.74
C LYS A 19 10.07 18.17 0.90
N GLY A 20 10.31 17.38 -0.15
CA GLY A 20 11.37 16.36 -0.16
C GLY A 20 11.03 15.05 0.57
N VAL A 21 9.83 14.91 1.14
CA VAL A 21 9.38 13.68 1.80
C VAL A 21 8.18 13.06 1.07
N ARG A 22 8.01 11.74 1.17
CA ARG A 22 6.86 11.02 0.61
C ARG A 22 5.58 11.50 1.28
N HIS A 23 4.57 11.79 0.48
CA HIS A 23 3.29 12.33 0.95
C HIS A 23 2.19 12.03 -0.07
N GLY A 24 0.92 11.98 0.32
CA GLY A 24 -0.17 11.69 -0.62
C GLY A 24 -0.21 10.21 -0.99
N VAL A 25 -0.50 9.86 -2.24
CA VAL A 25 -0.58 8.46 -2.69
C VAL A 25 0.69 8.07 -3.43
N GLY A 26 1.20 6.87 -3.14
CA GLY A 26 2.40 6.35 -3.78
C GLY A 26 2.63 4.86 -3.54
N MET A 27 3.58 4.32 -4.28
CA MET A 27 4.03 2.94 -4.21
C MET A 27 5.53 2.90 -3.86
N LEU A 28 5.86 2.22 -2.77
CA LEU A 28 7.22 1.83 -2.42
C LEU A 28 7.41 0.37 -2.80
N GLN A 29 8.43 0.10 -3.60
CA GLN A 29 8.95 -1.24 -3.82
C GLN A 29 10.29 -1.35 -3.10
N CYS A 30 10.41 -2.32 -2.22
CA CYS A 30 11.64 -2.58 -1.49
C CYS A 30 12.56 -3.49 -2.32
N GLY A 31 13.87 -3.41 -2.09
CA GLY A 31 14.85 -4.24 -2.76
C GLY A 31 14.71 -5.73 -2.45
N ASP A 32 14.01 -6.09 -1.36
CA ASP A 32 13.65 -7.46 -1.02
C ASP A 32 12.45 -8.00 -1.82
N GLY A 33 11.81 -7.17 -2.65
CA GLY A 33 10.63 -7.52 -3.44
C GLY A 33 9.29 -7.26 -2.74
N SER A 34 9.30 -6.85 -1.47
CA SER A 34 8.09 -6.38 -0.81
C SER A 34 7.60 -5.05 -1.39
N VAL A 35 6.30 -4.83 -1.37
CA VAL A 35 5.66 -3.65 -1.95
C VAL A 35 4.69 -3.06 -0.94
N PHE A 36 4.68 -1.74 -0.81
CA PHE A 36 3.60 -1.03 -0.16
C PHE A 36 2.99 -0.01 -1.12
N GLN A 37 1.68 -0.06 -1.26
CA GLN A 37 0.91 0.90 -2.04
C GLN A 37 -0.18 1.50 -1.16
N GLY A 38 -0.21 2.82 -1.05
CA GLY A 38 -1.20 3.46 -0.20
C GLY A 38 -0.93 4.93 0.00
N GLN A 39 -1.50 5.47 1.08
CA GLN A 39 -1.28 6.86 1.44
C GLN A 39 -0.01 6.99 2.30
N TRP A 40 0.59 8.18 2.21
CA TRP A 40 1.84 8.56 2.82
C TRP A 40 1.68 9.91 3.49
N SER A 41 2.28 10.05 4.66
CA SER A 41 2.35 11.32 5.37
C SER A 41 3.70 11.48 6.04
N GLY A 42 4.58 12.28 5.45
CA GLY A 42 5.88 12.60 6.04
C GLY A 42 6.78 11.37 6.13
N ASP A 43 6.98 10.69 4.99
CA ASP A 43 7.74 9.43 4.87
C ASP A 43 7.19 8.21 5.59
N LYS A 44 6.01 8.32 6.22
CA LYS A 44 5.35 7.22 6.89
C LYS A 44 4.12 6.74 6.12
N LYS A 45 3.90 5.42 6.13
CA LYS A 45 2.64 4.80 5.68
C LYS A 45 1.50 5.40 6.51
N HIS A 46 0.42 5.80 5.85
CA HIS A 46 -0.73 6.43 6.49
C HIS A 46 -2.02 6.06 5.74
N GLY A 47 -3.18 6.26 6.37
CA GLY A 47 -4.49 6.05 5.76
C GLY A 47 -4.65 4.63 5.21
N LEU A 48 -5.39 4.48 4.12
CA LEU A 48 -5.59 3.18 3.48
C LEU A 48 -4.36 2.75 2.69
N GLY A 49 -4.06 1.45 2.72
CA GLY A 49 -2.95 0.89 1.96
C GLY A 49 -3.06 -0.63 1.74
N VAL A 50 -2.10 -1.14 0.99
CA VAL A 50 -1.89 -2.54 0.70
C VAL A 50 -0.40 -2.80 0.82
N GLU A 51 -0.06 -3.79 1.61
CA GLU A 51 1.30 -4.30 1.74
C GLU A 51 1.35 -5.70 1.14
N ALA A 52 2.32 -5.97 0.29
CA ALA A 52 2.62 -7.29 -0.24
C ALA A 52 4.04 -7.68 0.17
N ASN A 53 4.21 -8.90 0.68
CA ASN A 53 5.55 -9.44 0.88
C ASN A 53 6.12 -9.98 -0.44
N ALA A 54 7.40 -10.35 -0.45
CA ALA A 54 8.08 -10.86 -1.64
C ALA A 54 7.47 -12.16 -2.23
N VAL A 55 6.67 -12.87 -1.43
CA VAL A 55 6.00 -14.13 -1.82
C VAL A 55 4.59 -13.87 -2.37
N GLY A 56 4.13 -12.61 -2.34
CA GLY A 56 2.83 -12.20 -2.87
C GLY A 56 1.68 -12.30 -1.87
N GLU A 57 1.95 -12.58 -0.60
CA GLU A 57 0.94 -12.48 0.45
C GLU A 57 0.66 -11.02 0.71
N THR A 58 -0.62 -10.68 0.85
CA THR A 58 -1.06 -9.28 0.95
C THR A 58 -1.72 -9.00 2.27
N PHE A 59 -1.58 -7.77 2.76
CA PHE A 59 -2.34 -7.21 3.85
C PHE A 59 -2.95 -5.90 3.41
N VAL A 60 -4.24 -5.75 3.63
CA VAL A 60 -5.03 -4.59 3.26
C VAL A 60 -5.63 -4.00 4.54
N GLY A 61 -5.40 -2.72 4.82
CA GLY A 61 -5.82 -2.14 6.10
C GLY A 61 -5.70 -0.63 6.18
N VAL A 62 -5.60 -0.13 7.41
CA VAL A 62 -5.32 1.28 7.70
C VAL A 62 -3.95 1.38 8.38
N TRP A 63 -3.21 2.44 8.05
CA TRP A 63 -1.93 2.77 8.66
C TRP A 63 -2.02 4.12 9.35
N ASP A 64 -1.38 4.23 10.51
CA ASP A 64 -1.08 5.50 11.14
C ASP A 64 0.37 5.53 11.60
N GLN A 65 1.07 6.62 11.26
CA GLN A 65 2.49 6.81 11.58
C GLN A 65 3.40 5.61 11.25
N GLY A 66 3.11 4.87 10.18
CA GLY A 66 3.89 3.70 9.76
C GLY A 66 3.43 2.36 10.36
N SER A 67 2.53 2.39 11.35
CA SER A 67 1.99 1.21 12.01
C SER A 67 0.60 0.86 11.47
N ARG A 68 0.27 -0.43 11.44
CA ARG A 68 -1.09 -0.89 11.11
C ARG A 68 -2.03 -0.50 12.25
N VAL A 69 -3.22 0.00 11.91
CA VAL A 69 -4.28 0.39 12.85
C VAL A 69 -5.65 -0.15 12.39
N GLY A 70 -6.55 -0.37 13.34
CA GLY A 70 -7.86 -0.97 13.13
C GLY A 70 -7.86 -2.47 12.79
N VAL A 71 -8.73 -2.85 11.86
CA VAL A 71 -8.84 -4.21 11.32
C VAL A 71 -8.34 -4.19 9.88
N GLY A 72 -7.60 -5.21 9.49
CA GLY A 72 -7.18 -5.44 8.12
C GLY A 72 -7.49 -6.86 7.64
N VAL A 73 -7.34 -7.08 6.35
CA VAL A 73 -7.52 -8.37 5.70
C VAL A 73 -6.19 -8.82 5.14
N SER A 74 -5.68 -9.95 5.63
CA SER A 74 -4.57 -10.67 5.02
C SER A 74 -5.07 -11.66 3.99
N THR A 75 -4.41 -11.74 2.84
CA THR A 75 -4.55 -12.84 1.89
C THR A 75 -3.24 -13.62 1.86
N LEU A 76 -3.29 -14.88 2.29
CA LEU A 76 -2.15 -15.78 2.33
C LEU A 76 -1.82 -16.30 0.93
N SER A 77 -0.64 -16.90 0.80
CA SER A 77 -0.15 -17.49 -0.46
C SER A 77 -1.07 -18.58 -1.03
N ASN A 78 -1.84 -19.28 -0.19
CA ASN A 78 -2.85 -20.26 -0.59
C ASN A 78 -4.20 -19.62 -1.03
N GLY A 79 -4.32 -18.29 -1.02
CA GLY A 79 -5.53 -17.54 -1.33
C GLY A 79 -6.52 -17.39 -0.17
N GLU A 80 -6.23 -17.97 1.00
CA GLU A 80 -7.04 -17.83 2.20
C GLU A 80 -7.01 -16.40 2.72
N LYS A 81 -8.18 -15.87 3.09
CA LYS A 81 -8.33 -14.53 3.64
C LYS A 81 -8.60 -14.58 5.13
N ARG A 82 -7.92 -13.75 5.90
CA ARG A 82 -8.09 -13.62 7.35
C ARG A 82 -8.26 -12.17 7.75
N CYS A 83 -9.24 -11.91 8.61
CA CYS A 83 -9.35 -10.63 9.30
C CYS A 83 -8.39 -10.64 10.49
N ILE A 84 -7.53 -9.63 10.55
CA ILE A 84 -6.52 -9.51 11.60
C ILE A 84 -6.63 -8.10 12.19
N ASP A 85 -6.56 -8.00 13.51
CA ASP A 85 -6.48 -6.71 14.19
C ASP A 85 -5.02 -6.22 14.32
N ASN A 86 -4.81 -5.15 15.07
CA ASN A 86 -3.49 -4.52 15.27
C ASN A 86 -2.52 -5.35 16.12
N THR A 87 -3.02 -6.37 16.82
CA THR A 87 -2.20 -7.24 17.67
C THR A 87 -1.65 -8.43 16.91
N GLY A 88 -2.08 -8.63 15.65
CA GLY A 88 -1.73 -9.80 14.88
C GLY A 88 -2.52 -11.04 15.27
N GLU A 89 -3.51 -10.89 16.16
CA GLU A 89 -4.43 -11.96 16.51
C GLU A 89 -5.48 -12.11 15.40
N GLU A 90 -5.70 -13.35 14.99
CA GLU A 90 -6.79 -13.71 14.10
C GLU A 90 -8.09 -13.52 14.89
N GLU A 91 -8.86 -12.51 14.51
CA GLU A 91 -10.22 -12.39 15.00
C GLU A 91 -11.02 -13.55 14.42
N ARG A 92 -11.15 -14.63 15.20
CA ARG A 92 -11.96 -15.80 14.89
C ARG A 92 -13.43 -15.42 15.01
N PHE A 93 -13.91 -14.53 14.14
CA PHE A 93 -15.32 -14.22 14.02
C PHE A 93 -16.04 -15.48 13.53
N ALA A 94 -16.74 -16.13 14.46
CA ALA A 94 -17.76 -17.11 14.17
C ALA A 94 -18.92 -16.39 13.45
N GLY A 95 -18.79 -16.21 12.13
CA GLY A 95 -19.79 -15.51 11.34
C GLY A 95 -19.14 -14.70 10.23
N TRP A 96 -18.90 -15.38 9.12
CA TRP A 96 -18.63 -14.82 7.80
C TRP A 96 -19.46 -13.54 7.59
N TYR A 97 -18.84 -12.38 7.30
CA TYR A 97 -19.53 -11.12 6.99
C TYR A 97 -19.98 -11.12 5.53
N PRO A 98 -21.27 -11.34 5.21
CA PRO A 98 -21.75 -11.33 3.84
C PRO A 98 -22.64 -10.09 3.69
N HIS A 99 -22.09 -8.89 3.53
CA HIS A 99 -22.81 -7.80 2.83
C HIS A 99 -22.01 -6.49 2.62
N GLU A 100 -20.94 -6.24 3.38
CA GLU A 100 -20.18 -4.97 3.32
C GLU A 100 -18.81 -5.05 2.63
N ASP A 101 -18.40 -6.25 2.22
CA ASP A 101 -17.17 -6.52 1.45
C ASP A 101 -17.07 -5.67 0.17
N ARG A 102 -18.19 -5.31 -0.46
CA ARG A 102 -18.14 -4.47 -1.67
C ARG A 102 -17.64 -3.06 -1.38
N VAL A 103 -17.90 -2.50 -0.19
CA VAL A 103 -17.54 -1.11 0.11
C VAL A 103 -16.07 -1.02 0.52
N LEU A 104 -15.61 -1.92 1.38
CA LEU A 104 -14.19 -1.99 1.76
C LEU A 104 -13.34 -2.40 0.56
N ALA A 105 -13.67 -3.49 -0.14
CA ALA A 105 -12.93 -3.91 -1.34
C ALA A 105 -12.96 -2.83 -2.44
N ALA A 106 -14.06 -2.10 -2.64
CA ALA A 106 -14.11 -0.99 -3.60
C ALA A 106 -13.24 0.20 -3.16
N ARG A 107 -13.22 0.56 -1.86
CA ARG A 107 -12.32 1.61 -1.34
C ARG A 107 -10.85 1.25 -1.51
N PHE A 108 -10.50 -0.01 -1.24
CA PHE A 108 -9.13 -0.50 -1.45
C PHE A 108 -8.76 -0.60 -2.92
N SER A 109 -9.68 -1.06 -3.77
CA SER A 109 -9.49 -1.11 -5.23
C SER A 109 -9.25 0.30 -5.81
N GLY A 110 -9.95 1.32 -5.32
CA GLY A 110 -9.73 2.71 -5.71
C GLY A 110 -8.33 3.21 -5.34
N VAL A 111 -7.88 2.97 -4.10
CA VAL A 111 -6.53 3.38 -3.65
C VAL A 111 -5.43 2.68 -4.45
N ILE A 112 -5.60 1.39 -4.75
CA ILE A 112 -4.68 0.63 -5.61
C ILE A 112 -4.66 1.22 -7.03
N HIS A 113 -5.84 1.51 -7.60
CA HIS A 113 -5.95 2.08 -8.93
C HIS A 113 -5.27 3.46 -9.01
N ASP A 114 -5.60 4.36 -8.10
CA ASP A 114 -5.05 5.71 -8.02
C ASP A 114 -3.53 5.68 -7.78
N GLY A 115 -3.07 4.82 -6.87
CA GLY A 115 -1.65 4.63 -6.62
C GLY A 115 -0.91 4.13 -7.85
N ASN A 116 -1.49 3.20 -8.60
CA ASN A 116 -0.90 2.69 -9.83
C ASN A 116 -0.86 3.77 -10.92
N GLN A 117 -1.91 4.57 -11.06
CA GLN A 117 -1.95 5.66 -12.03
C GLN A 117 -0.93 6.75 -11.69
N LYS A 118 -0.80 7.13 -10.41
CA LYS A 118 0.20 8.11 -9.97
C LYS A 118 1.62 7.57 -10.07
N ALA A 119 1.86 6.30 -9.76
CA ALA A 119 3.15 5.66 -9.98
C ALA A 119 3.52 5.66 -11.47
N LYS A 120 2.59 5.27 -12.36
CA LYS A 120 2.80 5.34 -13.82
C LYS A 120 3.07 6.76 -14.31
N ALA A 121 2.30 7.73 -13.82
CA ALA A 121 2.51 9.14 -14.17
C ALA A 121 3.86 9.65 -13.67
N ALA A 122 4.29 9.25 -12.48
CA ALA A 122 5.59 9.59 -11.93
C ALA A 122 6.74 9.00 -12.77
N VAL A 123 6.63 7.73 -13.16
CA VAL A 123 7.62 7.05 -14.03
C VAL A 123 7.69 7.73 -15.39
N GLN A 124 6.55 8.06 -16.01
CA GLN A 124 6.50 8.76 -17.29
C GLN A 124 7.08 10.18 -17.20
N ALA A 125 6.83 10.90 -16.10
CA ALA A 125 7.40 12.23 -15.90
C ALA A 125 8.92 12.16 -15.72
N ALA A 126 9.42 11.13 -15.04
CA ALA A 126 10.85 10.91 -14.83
C ALA A 126 11.58 10.58 -16.15
N SER A 127 10.99 9.76 -17.02
CA SER A 127 11.61 9.40 -18.31
C SER A 127 11.70 10.57 -19.29
N VAL A 128 10.71 11.47 -19.29
CA VAL A 128 10.73 12.68 -20.15
C VAL A 128 11.74 13.71 -19.65
N ALA A 129 11.99 13.80 -18.35
CA ALA A 129 12.97 14.75 -17.79
C ALA A 129 14.44 14.37 -18.08
N GLN A 130 14.69 13.14 -18.54
CA GLN A 130 16.02 12.63 -18.91
C GLN A 130 16.30 12.71 -20.42
N ALA A 131 15.35 13.19 -21.23
CA ALA A 131 15.45 13.36 -22.69
C ALA A 131 15.66 14.84 -23.06
#